data_AF-A0A975GU97-F1
#
_entry.id   AF-A0A975GU97-F1
#
_cell.length_a   1.000
_cell.length_b   1.000
_cell.length_c   1.000
_cell.angle_alpha   90.00
_cell.angle_beta   90.00
_cell.angle_gamma   90.00
#
_symmetry.space_group_name_H-M   'P 1'
#
loop_
_entity.id
_entity.type
_entity.pdbx_description
1 polymer ?
#
loop_
_entity_poly.entity_id
_entity_poly.type
_entity_poly.pdbx_seq_one_letter_code
_entity_poly.pdbx_strand_id
1 'polypeptide(L)'
;MNLFFMSPSFKPFPYFVIIVAIFFAVTLTGCPPPVRDTMETPLNYYDKRNLSIVEKQMTEGDLEHTIEVQFDRKILDAVKQMTATLKPGYRRHFFGKHRLGFLEISDIDRRNVTRMHNYITEKALTFSFLQPVIADNFNIVERFLLGNVLRELHPENFDSHLVIDQRLARTLGRIYRVDVIETGVVTESRDFIDINLRMIETRRGRIIAVGSVKIEKTELLREWLREMGEVGTWRNYYD
;
A
#
# COMPACT_ATOMS: atom_id res chain seq x y z
N MET A 1 -33.35 -76.38 32.38
CA MET A 1 -33.97 -75.74 31.20
C MET A 1 -32.87 -74.95 30.51
N ASN A 2 -32.41 -75.44 29.36
CA ASN A 2 -31.31 -74.90 28.56
C ASN A 2 -31.68 -73.58 27.91
N LEU A 3 -30.72 -72.64 27.82
CA LEU A 3 -30.57 -71.77 26.65
C LEU A 3 -29.17 -71.15 26.64
N PHE A 4 -28.29 -71.81 25.88
CA PHE A 4 -27.01 -71.28 25.40
C PHE A 4 -27.28 -70.17 24.39
N PHE A 5 -26.80 -68.96 24.64
CA PHE A 5 -26.68 -67.91 23.62
C PHE A 5 -25.25 -67.94 23.07
N MET A 6 -25.09 -68.48 21.85
CA MET A 6 -23.87 -68.32 21.05
C MET A 6 -23.92 -66.96 20.35
N SER A 7 -22.96 -66.08 20.64
CA SER A 7 -22.67 -64.91 19.80
C SER A 7 -21.80 -65.32 18.61
N PRO A 8 -22.06 -64.86 17.38
CA PRO A 8 -21.14 -65.09 16.27
C PRO A 8 -19.95 -64.13 16.38
N SER A 9 -18.73 -64.69 16.49
CA SER A 9 -17.50 -63.90 16.37
C SER A 9 -17.32 -63.46 14.92
N PHE A 10 -17.58 -62.19 14.64
CA PHE A 10 -17.29 -61.57 13.34
C PHE A 10 -15.77 -61.39 13.22
N LYS A 11 -15.09 -62.27 12.49
CA LYS A 11 -13.68 -62.07 12.13
C LYS A 11 -13.64 -61.14 10.90
N PRO A 12 -13.04 -59.95 10.98
CA PRO A 12 -12.85 -59.13 9.79
C PRO A 12 -11.87 -59.82 8.84
N PHE A 13 -12.28 -60.00 7.59
CA PHE A 13 -11.44 -60.50 6.51
C PHE A 13 -10.24 -59.56 6.29
N PRO A 14 -9.01 -60.07 6.15
CA PRO A 14 -7.79 -59.25 6.07
C PRO A 14 -7.71 -58.36 4.82
N TYR A 15 -8.54 -58.60 3.80
CA TYR A 15 -8.55 -57.82 2.57
C TYR A 15 -9.28 -56.46 2.69
N PHE A 16 -10.20 -56.31 3.63
CA PHE A 16 -10.98 -55.07 3.77
C PHE A 16 -10.17 -53.95 4.44
N VAL A 17 -9.25 -54.31 5.34
CA VAL A 17 -8.35 -53.36 6.03
C VAL A 17 -7.30 -52.79 5.05
N ILE A 18 -6.87 -53.58 4.07
CA ILE A 18 -5.85 -53.16 3.09
C ILE A 18 -6.43 -52.16 2.08
N ILE A 19 -7.68 -52.34 1.63
CA ILE A 19 -8.31 -51.44 0.66
C ILE A 19 -8.63 -50.07 1.27
N VAL A 20 -9.04 -50.01 2.54
CA VAL A 20 -9.26 -48.73 3.25
C VAL A 20 -7.94 -48.00 3.49
N ALA A 21 -6.85 -48.71 3.80
CA ALA A 21 -5.52 -48.10 3.97
C ALA A 21 -4.96 -47.51 2.67
N ILE A 22 -5.19 -48.15 1.52
CA ILE A 22 -4.77 -47.62 0.21
C ILE A 22 -5.61 -46.40 -0.19
N PHE A 23 -6.92 -46.38 0.10
CA PHE A 23 -7.76 -45.21 -0.18
C PHE A 23 -7.43 -44.01 0.74
N PHE A 24 -7.03 -44.24 1.99
CA PHE A 24 -6.54 -43.19 2.89
C PHE A 24 -5.14 -42.70 2.52
N ALA A 25 -4.28 -43.54 1.94
CA ALA A 25 -2.96 -43.13 1.48
C ALA A 25 -2.99 -42.30 0.19
N VAL A 26 -3.93 -42.58 -0.72
CA VAL A 26 -4.04 -41.87 -2.01
C VAL A 26 -4.74 -40.51 -1.87
N THR A 27 -5.51 -40.29 -0.80
CA THR A 27 -6.10 -38.97 -0.51
C THR A 27 -5.16 -38.03 0.26
N LEU A 28 -4.00 -38.52 0.71
CA LEU A 28 -3.00 -37.72 1.44
C LEU A 28 -1.88 -37.14 0.56
N THR A 29 -1.80 -37.47 -0.73
CA THR A 29 -0.74 -37.00 -1.63
C THR A 29 -1.22 -36.08 -2.76
N GLY A 30 -2.50 -35.74 -2.78
CA GLY A 30 -3.14 -35.05 -3.91
C GLY A 30 -3.48 -33.57 -3.74
N CYS A 31 -3.24 -32.96 -2.57
CA CYS A 31 -3.30 -31.50 -2.48
C CYS A 31 -1.97 -30.96 -3.02
N PRO A 32 -1.94 -30.23 -4.16
CA PRO A 32 -0.80 -29.37 -4.41
C PRO A 32 -0.63 -28.51 -3.15
N PRO A 33 0.59 -28.35 -2.62
CA PRO A 33 0.78 -27.45 -1.49
C PRO A 33 0.12 -26.13 -1.90
N PRO A 34 -0.68 -25.49 -1.02
CA PRO A 34 -1.10 -24.13 -1.31
C PRO A 34 0.18 -23.40 -1.69
N VAL A 35 0.16 -22.69 -2.82
CA VAL A 35 1.28 -21.85 -3.25
C VAL A 35 1.56 -20.96 -2.06
N ARG A 36 2.49 -21.40 -1.21
CA ARG A 36 3.09 -20.58 -0.18
C ARG A 36 3.81 -19.59 -1.06
N ASP A 37 3.27 -18.37 -1.14
CA ASP A 37 4.10 -17.21 -1.41
C ASP A 37 5.39 -17.47 -0.64
N THR A 38 6.45 -17.77 -1.39
CA THR A 38 7.78 -18.01 -0.87
C THR A 38 7.99 -16.95 0.17
N MET A 39 8.19 -17.34 1.44
CA MET A 39 8.41 -16.40 2.54
C MET A 39 9.40 -15.37 2.02
N GLU A 40 8.91 -14.16 1.73
CA GLU A 40 9.73 -13.18 1.02
C GLU A 40 10.98 -12.97 1.85
N THR A 41 12.14 -13.15 1.22
CA THR A 41 13.40 -13.05 1.94
C THR A 41 13.55 -11.63 2.47
N PRO A 42 13.88 -11.45 3.76
CA PRO A 42 14.09 -10.11 4.30
C PRO A 42 15.21 -9.42 3.54
N LEU A 43 15.15 -8.09 3.38
CA LEU A 43 16.17 -7.36 2.65
C LEU A 43 17.52 -7.53 3.35
N ASN A 44 18.52 -7.93 2.59
CA ASN A 44 19.88 -8.04 3.07
C ASN A 44 20.55 -6.65 3.15
N TYR A 45 21.77 -6.59 3.66
CA TYR A 45 22.52 -5.34 3.80
C TYR A 45 22.76 -4.63 2.45
N TYR A 46 23.05 -5.39 1.39
CA TYR A 46 23.27 -4.84 0.05
C TYR A 46 22.00 -4.26 -0.55
N ASP A 47 20.85 -4.92 -0.36
CA ASP A 47 19.56 -4.40 -0.84
C ASP A 47 19.24 -3.06 -0.18
N LYS A 48 19.38 -2.97 1.15
CA LYS A 48 19.16 -1.72 1.91
C LYS A 48 20.12 -0.61 1.50
N ARG A 49 21.37 -0.96 1.24
CA ARG A 49 22.38 -0.03 0.72
C ARG A 49 21.99 0.47 -0.67
N ASN A 50 21.53 -0.41 -1.55
CA ASN A 50 21.12 -0.05 -2.91
C ASN A 50 19.92 0.90 -2.88
N LEU A 51 18.89 0.63 -2.06
CA LEU A 51 17.77 1.55 -1.86
C LEU A 51 18.24 2.94 -1.41
N SER A 52 19.18 2.99 -0.48
CA SER A 52 19.75 4.25 0.01
C SER A 52 20.56 4.98 -1.06
N ILE A 53 21.27 4.25 -1.93
CA ILE A 53 22.02 4.84 -3.06
C ILE A 53 21.03 5.45 -4.07
N VAL A 54 19.97 4.73 -4.42
CA VAL A 54 18.94 5.22 -5.35
C VAL A 54 18.25 6.46 -4.78
N GLU A 55 17.88 6.45 -3.49
CA GLU A 55 17.31 7.61 -2.79
C GLU A 55 18.23 8.83 -2.91
N LYS A 56 19.53 8.66 -2.66
CA LYS A 56 20.52 9.73 -2.82
C LYS A 56 20.65 10.19 -4.25
N GLN A 57 20.75 9.29 -5.22
CA GLN A 57 20.85 9.68 -6.64
C GLN A 57 19.63 10.50 -7.09
N MET A 58 18.44 10.19 -6.59
CA MET A 58 17.23 10.95 -6.90
C MET A 58 17.18 12.34 -6.23
N THR A 59 17.90 12.54 -5.12
CA THR A 59 17.84 13.77 -4.32
C THR A 59 19.13 14.59 -4.30
N GLU A 60 20.23 14.04 -4.79
CA GLU A 60 21.59 14.59 -4.77
C GLU A 60 22.31 14.42 -6.13
N GLY A 61 21.61 13.99 -7.19
CA GLY A 61 22.19 13.88 -8.53
C GLY A 61 22.72 15.22 -9.09
N ASP A 62 23.32 15.19 -10.28
CA ASP A 62 24.03 16.33 -10.94
C ASP A 62 23.21 17.64 -11.07
N LEU A 63 21.92 17.60 -10.75
CA LEU A 63 20.94 18.69 -10.77
C LEU A 63 20.62 19.23 -9.37
N GLU A 64 21.57 19.19 -8.42
CA GLU A 64 21.35 19.52 -7.00
C GLU A 64 20.68 20.89 -6.73
N HIS A 65 20.72 21.79 -7.71
CA HIS A 65 20.20 23.15 -7.62
C HIS A 65 18.81 23.35 -8.25
N THR A 66 18.18 22.34 -8.84
CA THR A 66 16.85 22.54 -9.42
C THR A 66 15.76 22.60 -8.36
N ILE A 67 14.65 23.28 -8.68
CA ILE A 67 13.54 23.42 -7.76
C ILE A 67 12.83 22.07 -7.53
N GLU A 68 12.80 21.20 -8.54
CA GLU A 68 12.26 19.84 -8.45
C GLU A 68 13.01 19.02 -7.41
N VAL A 69 14.35 19.09 -7.39
CA VAL A 69 15.15 18.34 -6.41
C VAL A 69 14.89 18.86 -5.00
N GLN A 70 14.77 20.19 -4.82
CA GLN A 70 14.42 20.76 -3.52
C GLN A 70 13.02 20.33 -3.06
N PHE A 71 12.05 20.28 -3.98
CA PHE A 71 10.70 19.82 -3.71
C PHE A 71 10.65 18.33 -3.37
N ASP A 72 11.35 17.50 -4.15
CA ASP A 72 11.52 16.06 -3.92
C ASP A 72 12.15 15.76 -2.56
N ARG A 73 13.18 16.52 -2.15
CA ARG A 73 13.77 16.42 -0.79
C ARG A 73 12.73 16.65 0.29
N LYS A 74 11.84 17.63 0.13
CA LYS A 74 10.77 17.89 1.11
C LYS A 74 9.74 16.77 1.14
N ILE A 75 9.37 16.20 -0.01
CA ILE A 75 8.48 15.03 -0.04
C ILE A 75 9.15 13.83 0.66
N LEU A 76 10.43 13.59 0.38
CA LEU A 76 11.20 12.55 1.04
C LEU A 76 11.26 12.76 2.56
N ASP A 77 11.46 13.99 3.03
CA ASP A 77 11.43 14.33 4.46
C ASP A 77 10.09 13.97 5.10
N ALA A 78 8.97 14.23 4.41
CA ALA A 78 7.63 13.84 4.87
C ALA A 78 7.50 12.31 4.99
N VAL A 79 7.97 11.58 3.99
CA VAL A 79 7.96 10.11 3.98
C VAL A 79 8.86 9.53 5.09
N LYS A 80 10.04 10.13 5.33
CA LYS A 80 10.94 9.74 6.42
C LYS A 80 10.29 9.96 7.78
N GLN A 81 9.64 11.11 7.99
CA GLN A 81 8.87 11.36 9.22
C GLN A 81 7.74 10.36 9.40
N MET A 82 7.00 10.06 8.33
CA MET A 82 5.93 9.06 8.34
C MET A 82 6.47 7.68 8.74
N THR A 83 7.57 7.24 8.12
CA THR A 83 8.21 5.97 8.46
C THR A 83 8.72 5.95 9.90
N ALA A 84 9.28 7.06 10.38
CA ALA A 84 9.76 7.21 11.75
C ALA A 84 8.64 7.18 12.79
N THR A 85 7.42 7.62 12.46
CA THR A 85 6.25 7.60 13.35
C THR A 85 5.42 6.33 13.22
N LEU A 86 5.76 5.43 12.30
CA LEU A 86 5.04 4.17 12.09
C LEU A 86 4.95 3.38 13.41
N LYS A 87 3.75 2.96 13.79
CA LYS A 87 3.52 2.23 15.03
C LYS A 87 4.33 0.91 15.08
N PRO A 88 4.89 0.52 16.24
CA PRO A 88 5.79 -0.65 16.33
C PRO A 88 5.22 -1.96 15.78
N GLY A 89 3.91 -2.18 15.92
CA GLY A 89 3.24 -3.38 15.40
C GLY A 89 3.24 -3.53 13.88
N TYR A 90 3.64 -2.48 13.15
CA TYR A 90 3.77 -2.48 11.68
C TYR A 90 5.22 -2.39 11.21
N ARG A 91 6.19 -2.30 12.14
CA ARG A 91 7.63 -2.29 11.82
C ARG A 91 8.25 -3.69 11.71
N ARG A 92 7.48 -4.70 12.08
CA ARG A 92 7.87 -6.10 12.04
C ARG A 92 6.66 -6.92 11.64
N HIS A 93 6.81 -7.71 10.59
CA HIS A 93 5.82 -8.71 10.23
C HIS A 93 6.23 -10.08 10.79
N PHE A 94 5.29 -10.80 11.40
CA PHE A 94 5.51 -12.16 11.93
C PHE A 94 5.03 -13.26 10.99
N PHE A 95 4.05 -12.97 10.12
CA PHE A 95 3.35 -13.97 9.30
C PHE A 95 3.21 -13.57 7.82
N GLY A 96 3.98 -12.58 7.36
CA GLY A 96 3.94 -12.04 6.00
C GLY A 96 3.78 -10.53 5.97
N LYS A 97 4.28 -9.89 4.91
CA LYS A 97 4.24 -8.43 4.76
C LYS A 97 2.81 -7.90 4.68
N HIS A 98 2.60 -6.70 5.22
CA HIS A 98 1.33 -5.98 5.14
C HIS A 98 1.09 -5.51 3.71
N ARG A 99 -0.15 -5.58 3.23
CA ARG A 99 -0.48 -5.04 1.90
C ARG A 99 -0.72 -3.54 1.99
N LEU A 100 0.12 -2.74 1.34
CA LEU A 100 0.06 -1.29 1.31
C LEU A 100 -0.56 -0.80 0.00
N GLY A 101 -1.72 -0.16 0.08
CA GLY A 101 -2.30 0.58 -1.05
C GLY A 101 -1.92 2.06 -1.02
N PHE A 102 -1.92 2.69 -2.18
CA PHE A 102 -1.70 4.14 -2.33
C PHE A 102 -2.94 4.81 -2.88
N LEU A 103 -3.37 5.88 -2.22
CA LEU A 103 -4.42 6.76 -2.74
C LEU A 103 -3.86 8.14 -3.01
N GLU A 104 -4.56 8.84 -3.90
CA GLU A 104 -4.17 10.18 -4.33
C GLU A 104 -4.12 11.14 -3.15
N ILE A 105 -3.08 11.97 -3.17
CA ILE A 105 -2.98 13.14 -2.31
C ILE A 105 -3.89 14.21 -2.91
N SER A 106 -4.66 14.90 -2.08
CA SER A 106 -5.65 15.90 -2.51
C SER A 106 -5.50 17.20 -1.72
N ASP A 107 -6.23 18.24 -2.11
CA ASP A 107 -6.31 19.48 -1.33
C ASP A 107 -7.02 19.28 0.02
N ILE A 108 -6.95 20.28 0.91
CA ILE A 108 -7.57 20.20 2.25
C ILE A 108 -9.09 20.00 2.20
N ASP A 109 -9.73 20.64 1.21
CA ASP A 109 -11.15 20.51 0.95
C ASP A 109 -11.49 19.19 0.23
N ARG A 110 -10.47 18.49 -0.28
CA ARG A 110 -10.52 17.19 -0.96
C ARG A 110 -11.43 17.20 -2.17
N ARG A 111 -11.41 18.31 -2.89
CA ARG A 111 -12.23 18.60 -4.06
C ARG A 111 -11.44 18.57 -5.35
N ASN A 112 -10.14 18.85 -5.29
CA ASN A 112 -9.31 19.01 -6.47
C ASN A 112 -8.03 18.19 -6.38
N VAL A 113 -7.76 17.41 -7.42
CA VAL A 113 -6.47 16.75 -7.65
C VAL A 113 -5.81 17.45 -8.84
N THR A 114 -4.81 18.27 -8.55
CA THR A 114 -4.03 18.99 -9.58
C THR A 114 -2.81 18.19 -10.03
N ARG A 115 -2.09 18.66 -11.05
CA ARG A 115 -0.82 18.05 -11.49
C ARG A 115 0.21 17.99 -10.36
N MET A 116 0.29 19.02 -9.52
CA MET A 116 1.16 19.02 -8.34
C MET A 116 0.78 17.89 -7.37
N HIS A 117 -0.51 17.68 -7.12
CA HIS A 117 -0.98 16.59 -6.26
C HIS A 117 -0.59 15.21 -6.80
N ASN A 118 -0.73 15.01 -8.11
CA ASN A 118 -0.30 13.79 -8.78
C ASN A 118 1.21 13.59 -8.71
N TYR A 119 1.97 14.65 -8.94
CA TYR A 119 3.43 14.64 -8.79
C TYR A 119 3.84 14.21 -7.37
N ILE A 120 3.25 14.83 -6.34
CA ILE A 120 3.55 14.49 -4.95
C ILE A 120 3.16 13.04 -4.66
N THR A 121 2.02 12.56 -5.19
CA THR A 121 1.57 11.18 -4.98
C THR A 121 2.58 10.17 -5.55
N GLU A 122 3.03 10.37 -6.79
CA GLU A 122 4.00 9.48 -7.44
C GLU A 122 5.37 9.50 -6.73
N LYS A 123 5.81 10.68 -6.31
CA LYS A 123 7.06 10.84 -5.56
C LYS A 123 6.97 10.22 -4.17
N ALA A 124 5.87 10.43 -3.46
CA ALA A 124 5.63 9.82 -2.15
C ALA A 124 5.63 8.29 -2.26
N LEU A 125 4.95 7.71 -3.26
CA LEU A 125 4.98 6.27 -3.52
C LEU A 125 6.41 5.77 -3.72
N THR A 126 7.16 6.43 -4.60
CA THR A 126 8.54 6.07 -4.90
C THR A 126 9.42 6.14 -3.64
N PHE A 127 9.37 7.23 -2.90
CA PHE A 127 10.16 7.41 -1.69
C PHE A 127 9.75 6.46 -0.57
N SER A 128 8.45 6.14 -0.44
CA SER A 128 7.95 5.16 0.51
C SER A 128 8.49 3.77 0.18
N PHE A 129 8.54 3.38 -1.09
CA PHE A 129 9.17 2.13 -1.50
C PHE A 129 10.68 2.09 -1.18
N LEU A 130 11.38 3.21 -1.30
CA LEU A 130 12.81 3.28 -1.00
C LEU A 130 13.11 3.20 0.50
N GLN A 131 12.13 3.39 1.39
CA GLN A 131 12.34 3.27 2.83
C GLN A 131 12.52 1.79 3.24
N PRO A 132 13.66 1.41 3.86
CA PRO A 132 13.93 0.01 4.22
C PRO A 132 12.84 -0.60 5.11
N VAL A 133 12.27 0.19 6.03
CA VAL A 133 11.19 -0.28 6.92
C VAL A 133 9.93 -0.62 6.13
N ILE A 134 9.62 0.14 5.08
CA ILE A 134 8.45 -0.13 4.24
C ILE A 134 8.74 -1.34 3.35
N ALA A 135 9.86 -1.36 2.64
CA ALA A 135 10.23 -2.44 1.74
C ALA A 135 10.38 -3.81 2.44
N ASP A 136 10.83 -3.83 3.70
CA ASP A 136 10.91 -5.05 4.53
C ASP A 136 9.56 -5.54 5.01
N ASN A 137 8.58 -4.66 5.23
CA ASN A 137 7.36 -5.00 5.96
C ASN A 137 6.07 -4.89 5.15
N PHE A 138 6.13 -4.34 3.94
CA PHE A 138 4.96 -4.06 3.14
C PHE A 138 5.11 -4.54 1.69
N ASN A 139 4.02 -5.09 1.15
CA ASN A 139 3.83 -5.36 -0.26
C ASN A 139 2.99 -4.25 -0.86
N ILE A 140 3.62 -3.45 -1.72
CA ILE A 140 2.95 -2.33 -2.38
C ILE A 140 2.00 -2.88 -3.44
N VAL A 141 0.74 -2.46 -3.36
CA VAL A 141 -0.28 -2.70 -4.37
C VAL A 141 -0.39 -1.45 -5.22
N GLU A 142 -0.24 -1.62 -6.53
CA GLU A 142 -0.16 -0.53 -7.50
C GLU A 142 -1.42 0.36 -7.52
N ARG A 143 -1.20 1.68 -7.63
CA ARG A 143 -2.19 2.77 -7.59
C ARG A 143 -3.36 2.57 -8.56
N PHE A 144 -3.10 2.11 -9.78
CA PHE A 144 -4.11 2.00 -10.85
C PHE A 144 -5.17 0.94 -10.60
N LEU A 145 -4.86 -0.07 -9.80
CA LEU A 145 -5.85 -1.06 -9.42
C LEU A 145 -6.94 -0.40 -8.58
N LEU A 146 -6.60 0.51 -7.65
CA LEU A 146 -7.52 1.20 -6.73
C LEU A 146 -8.43 2.24 -7.40
N GLY A 147 -7.92 2.98 -8.38
CA GLY A 147 -8.67 4.05 -9.06
C GLY A 147 -9.83 3.56 -9.91
N ASN A 148 -9.71 2.38 -10.53
CA ASN A 148 -10.74 1.85 -11.44
C ASN A 148 -11.99 1.36 -10.69
N VAL A 149 -11.88 0.80 -9.48
CA VAL A 149 -13.08 0.40 -8.72
C VAL A 149 -13.72 1.58 -7.99
N LEU A 150 -12.96 2.64 -7.65
CA LEU A 150 -13.58 3.88 -7.18
C LEU A 150 -14.55 4.45 -8.23
N ARG A 151 -14.21 4.30 -9.52
CA ARG A 151 -15.08 4.65 -10.65
C ARG A 151 -16.28 3.70 -10.79
N GLU A 152 -16.09 2.39 -10.53
CA GLU A 152 -17.15 1.38 -10.65
C GLU A 152 -18.11 1.31 -9.45
N LEU A 153 -17.67 1.63 -8.23
CA LEU A 153 -18.52 1.64 -7.02
C LEU A 153 -19.41 2.88 -6.91
N HIS A 154 -19.06 3.95 -7.63
CA HIS A 154 -19.78 5.22 -7.61
C HIS A 154 -20.07 5.73 -9.02
N PRO A 155 -20.86 4.99 -9.83
CA PRO A 155 -21.21 5.43 -11.18
C PRO A 155 -22.11 6.67 -11.20
N GLU A 156 -22.87 6.94 -10.12
CA GLU A 156 -23.83 8.05 -10.07
C GLU A 156 -23.33 9.31 -9.36
N ASN A 157 -22.12 9.30 -8.79
CA ASN A 157 -21.56 10.42 -8.01
C ASN A 157 -20.19 10.85 -8.53
N PHE A 158 -20.03 10.94 -9.85
CA PHE A 158 -18.87 11.58 -10.47
C PHE A 158 -18.95 13.12 -10.38
N ASP A 159 -19.41 13.63 -9.23
CA ASP A 159 -19.24 15.03 -8.85
C ASP A 159 -17.97 15.11 -7.99
N SER A 160 -16.82 14.96 -8.66
CA SER A 160 -15.44 15.38 -8.31
C SER A 160 -14.90 15.32 -6.85
N HIS A 161 -15.58 14.70 -5.88
CA HIS A 161 -15.27 14.89 -4.46
C HIS A 161 -15.21 13.56 -3.71
N LEU A 162 -14.24 12.72 -4.06
CA LEU A 162 -13.98 11.48 -3.33
C LEU A 162 -13.18 11.78 -2.06
N VAL A 163 -13.90 12.07 -0.97
CA VAL A 163 -13.31 12.26 0.35
C VAL A 163 -12.82 10.90 0.89
N ILE A 164 -11.49 10.72 0.92
CA ILE A 164 -10.89 9.55 1.60
C ILE A 164 -11.02 9.76 3.11
N ASP A 165 -12.10 9.21 3.66
CA ASP A 165 -12.35 9.14 5.09
C ASP A 165 -12.05 7.73 5.63
N GLN A 166 -12.24 7.58 6.94
CA GLN A 166 -12.11 6.30 7.62
C GLN A 166 -12.98 5.20 6.99
N ARG A 167 -14.16 5.55 6.45
CA ARG A 167 -15.10 4.59 5.88
C ARG A 167 -14.61 4.11 4.52
N LEU A 168 -14.18 5.02 3.66
CA LEU A 168 -13.65 4.70 2.34
C LEU A 168 -12.39 3.83 2.44
N ALA A 169 -11.48 4.16 3.36
CA ALA A 169 -10.29 3.34 3.61
C ALA A 169 -10.63 1.90 4.02
N ARG A 170 -11.67 1.71 4.84
CA ARG A 170 -12.16 0.36 5.22
C ARG A 170 -12.79 -0.37 4.03
N THR A 171 -13.55 0.33 3.20
CA THR A 171 -14.18 -0.24 1.99
C THR A 171 -13.11 -0.70 1.00
N LEU A 172 -12.14 0.16 0.69
CA LEU A 172 -11.03 -0.16 -0.21
C LEU A 172 -10.17 -1.31 0.33
N GLY A 173 -9.88 -1.31 1.64
CA GLY A 173 -9.20 -2.41 2.31
C GLY A 173 -9.85 -3.77 2.10
N ARG A 174 -11.19 -3.83 2.14
CA ARG A 174 -11.93 -5.08 1.90
C ARG A 174 -11.89 -5.53 0.45
N ILE A 175 -12.05 -4.59 -0.48
CA ILE A 175 -12.14 -4.90 -1.91
C ILE A 175 -10.79 -5.38 -2.43
N TYR A 176 -9.72 -4.64 -2.12
CA TYR A 176 -8.38 -4.92 -2.61
C TYR A 176 -7.56 -5.81 -1.69
N ARG A 177 -8.14 -6.17 -0.54
CA ARG A 177 -7.46 -6.92 0.52
C ARG A 177 -6.15 -6.23 0.90
N VAL A 178 -6.19 -4.90 1.06
CA VAL A 178 -5.06 -4.10 1.55
C VAL A 178 -5.21 -3.85 3.06
N ASP A 179 -4.13 -3.99 3.80
CA ASP A 179 -4.09 -3.85 5.27
C ASP A 179 -3.92 -2.39 5.70
N VAL A 180 -3.19 -1.63 4.87
CA VAL A 180 -2.83 -0.24 5.11
C VAL A 180 -2.98 0.55 3.82
N ILE A 181 -3.41 1.80 3.95
CA ILE A 181 -3.46 2.77 2.86
C ILE A 181 -2.59 3.98 3.20
N GLU A 182 -1.71 4.35 2.30
CA GLU A 182 -1.01 5.63 2.31
C GLU A 182 -1.81 6.67 1.50
N THR A 183 -1.96 7.86 2.07
CA THR A 183 -2.64 9.00 1.44
C THR A 183 -2.17 10.29 2.11
N GLY A 184 -2.55 11.44 1.57
CA GLY A 184 -2.17 12.72 2.14
C GLY A 184 -3.09 13.85 1.74
N VAL A 185 -2.77 15.01 2.30
CA VAL A 185 -3.42 16.28 2.01
C VAL A 185 -2.33 17.32 1.76
N VAL A 186 -2.52 18.13 0.72
CA VAL A 186 -1.71 19.31 0.45
C VAL A 186 -2.55 20.54 0.75
N THR A 187 -1.98 21.49 1.48
CA THR A 187 -2.61 22.79 1.74
C THR A 187 -1.71 23.87 1.19
N GLU A 188 -2.27 24.69 0.31
CA GLU A 188 -1.55 25.78 -0.31
C GLU A 188 -2.00 27.11 0.29
N SER A 189 -1.04 27.90 0.76
CA SER A 189 -1.23 29.27 1.21
C SER A 189 -0.44 30.23 0.32
N ARG A 190 -0.47 31.54 0.60
CA ARG A 190 0.30 32.53 -0.18
C ARG A 190 1.81 32.21 -0.21
N ASP A 191 2.36 31.84 0.94
CA ASP A 191 3.81 31.76 1.14
C ASP A 191 4.30 30.33 1.39
N PHE A 192 3.39 29.39 1.67
CA PHE A 192 3.76 28.02 2.02
C PHE A 192 2.89 26.98 1.33
N ILE A 193 3.48 25.80 1.11
CA ILE A 193 2.79 24.55 0.80
C ILE A 193 3.04 23.60 1.96
N ASP A 194 1.96 23.11 2.56
CA ASP A 194 1.98 22.11 3.62
C ASP A 194 1.58 20.75 3.06
N ILE A 195 2.47 19.77 3.14
CA ILE A 195 2.22 18.39 2.71
C ILE A 195 2.08 17.52 3.96
N ASN A 196 0.92 16.88 4.10
CA ASN A 196 0.60 16.00 5.21
C ASN A 196 0.33 14.59 4.70
N LEU A 197 1.25 13.66 4.96
CA LEU A 197 1.13 12.25 4.62
C LEU A 197 0.67 11.44 5.83
N ARG A 198 -0.08 10.37 5.58
CA ARG A 198 -0.55 9.46 6.62
C ARG A 198 -0.73 8.04 6.09
N MET A 199 -0.47 7.08 6.95
CA MET A 199 -0.84 5.68 6.75
C MET A 199 -2.04 5.32 7.63
N ILE A 200 -3.03 4.65 7.05
CA ILE A 200 -4.30 4.29 7.69
C ILE A 200 -4.44 2.76 7.65
N GLU A 201 -4.54 2.12 8.83
CA GLU A 201 -4.93 0.70 8.90
C GLU A 201 -6.38 0.56 8.45
N THR A 202 -6.64 -0.26 7.44
CA THR A 202 -7.96 -0.37 6.80
C THR A 202 -8.96 -1.19 7.59
N ARG A 203 -8.54 -2.00 8.56
CA ARG A 203 -9.49 -2.83 9.32
C ARG A 203 -10.32 -1.99 10.30
N ARG A 204 -9.67 -1.09 11.06
CA ARG A 204 -10.32 -0.18 12.01
C ARG A 204 -10.32 1.26 11.53
N GLY A 205 -9.61 1.58 10.45
CA GLY A 205 -9.52 2.93 9.90
C GLY A 205 -8.69 3.88 10.78
N ARG A 206 -7.66 3.38 11.45
CA ARG A 206 -6.86 4.19 12.38
C ARG A 206 -5.59 4.68 11.71
N ILE A 207 -5.21 5.92 11.99
CA ILE A 207 -3.89 6.42 11.58
C ILE A 207 -2.80 5.68 12.36
N ILE A 208 -1.81 5.17 11.64
CA ILE A 208 -0.69 4.38 12.18
C ILE A 208 0.67 5.01 11.93
N ALA A 209 0.74 6.01 11.05
CA ALA A 209 1.93 6.79 10.74
C ALA A 209 1.52 8.16 10.18
N VAL A 210 2.32 9.19 10.42
CA VAL A 210 2.13 10.56 9.92
C VAL A 210 3.45 11.24 9.58
N GLY A 211 3.47 12.00 8.50
CA GLY A 211 4.59 12.87 8.13
C GLY A 211 4.08 14.22 7.68
N SER A 212 4.77 15.29 8.05
CA SER A 212 4.34 16.65 7.70
C SER A 212 5.53 17.53 7.39
N VAL A 213 5.48 18.22 6.25
CA VAL A 213 6.49 19.17 5.84
C VAL A 213 5.85 20.45 5.36
N LYS A 214 6.56 21.55 5.62
CA LYS A 214 6.24 22.88 5.11
C LYS A 214 7.31 23.29 4.11
N ILE A 215 6.88 23.78 2.96
CA ILE A 215 7.74 24.24 1.87
C ILE A 215 7.45 25.73 1.67
N GLU A 216 8.48 26.56 1.80
CA GLU A 216 8.37 27.99 1.52
C GLU A 216 8.36 28.23 0.00
N LYS A 217 7.46 29.10 -0.46
CA LYS A 217 7.36 29.49 -1.87
C LYS A 217 8.37 30.57 -2.19
N THR A 218 9.53 30.13 -2.67
CA THR A 218 10.47 31.00 -3.37
C THR A 218 9.88 31.45 -4.72
N GLU A 219 10.45 32.49 -5.33
CA GLU A 219 9.93 32.97 -6.62
C GLU A 219 10.03 31.91 -7.72
N LEU A 220 11.15 31.17 -7.76
CA LEU A 220 11.34 30.04 -8.66
C LEU A 220 10.29 28.94 -8.44
N LEU A 221 9.91 28.66 -7.18
CA LEU A 221 8.84 27.71 -6.89
C LEU A 221 7.48 28.23 -7.38
N ARG A 222 7.21 29.53 -7.25
CA ARG A 222 5.97 30.13 -7.76
C ARG A 222 5.89 30.04 -9.29
N GLU A 223 6.99 30.29 -9.99
CA GLU A 223 7.08 30.14 -11.44
C GLU A 223 6.83 28.69 -11.86
N TRP A 224 7.53 27.75 -11.24
CA TRP A 224 7.36 26.32 -11.50
C TRP A 224 5.92 25.82 -11.24
N LEU A 225 5.29 26.29 -10.15
CA LEU A 225 3.89 25.97 -9.86
C LEU A 225 2.92 26.55 -10.88
N ARG A 226 3.19 27.77 -11.38
CA ARG A 226 2.41 28.38 -12.47
C ARG A 226 2.54 27.55 -13.74
N GLU A 227 3.74 27.15 -14.13
CA GLU A 227 3.96 26.27 -15.28
C GLU A 227 3.21 24.93 -15.11
N MET A 228 3.24 24.34 -13.90
CA MET A 228 2.46 23.13 -13.61
C MET A 228 0.95 23.33 -13.75
N GLY A 229 0.44 24.52 -13.46
CA GLY A 229 -0.96 24.91 -13.63
C GLY A 229 -1.32 25.26 -15.08
N GLU A 230 -0.47 25.99 -15.79
CA GLU A 230 -0.68 26.45 -17.16
C GLU A 230 -0.60 25.32 -18.18
N VAL A 231 0.33 24.38 -18.00
CA VAL A 231 0.41 23.16 -18.84
C VAL A 231 -0.79 22.23 -18.61
N GLY A 232 -1.61 22.50 -17.59
CA GLY A 232 -2.90 21.82 -17.32
C GLY A 232 -4.11 22.51 -17.95
N THR A 233 -3.96 23.68 -18.58
CA THR A 233 -5.07 24.39 -19.24
C THR A 233 -5.23 24.06 -20.73
N TRP A 234 -5.16 22.78 -21.13
CA TRP A 234 -5.82 22.32 -22.37
C TRP A 234 -6.24 20.84 -22.30
N ARG A 235 -7.54 20.65 -22.61
CA ARG A 235 -8.27 19.44 -23.03
C ARG A 235 -8.62 18.41 -21.96
N ASN A 236 -9.92 18.39 -21.64
CA ASN A 236 -10.65 17.20 -21.21
C ASN A 236 -10.06 15.95 -21.87
N TYR A 237 -9.48 15.06 -21.07
CA TYR A 237 -9.06 13.73 -21.51
C TYR A 237 -10.22 12.73 -21.56
N TYR A 238 -11.46 13.26 -21.62
CA TYR A 238 -12.73 12.53 -21.68
C TYR A 238 -13.76 13.28 -22.54
N ASP A 239 -13.34 13.73 -23.73
CA ASP A 239 -14.23 13.75 -24.89
C ASP A 239 -13.97 12.48 -25.72
#